data_AF-A0A3B6KJ71-F1
#
_entry.id   AF-A0A3B6KJ71-F1
#
_cell.length_a   1.000
_cell.length_b   1.000
_cell.length_c   1.000
_cell.angle_alpha   90.00
_cell.angle_beta   90.00
_cell.angle_gamma   90.00
#
_symmetry.space_group_name_H-M   'P 1'
#
loop_
_entity.id
_entity.type
_entity.pdbx_description
1 polymer ?
#
loop_
_entity_poly.entity_id
_entity_poly.type
_entity_poly.pdbx_seq_one_letter_code
_entity_poly.pdbx_strand_id
1 'polypeptide(L)'
;MSSGSSSSSLRGANAEWSKKENKLFEDALAYYGEGTPDRWLKVSRAMGGTRTADEVRRHYEILDGDIKLIESGRVPFPNYNTQGAWN
;
A
#
# COMPACT_ATOMS: atom_id res chain seq x y z
N MET A 1 -18.05 -35.96 -19.22
CA MET A 1 -16.76 -35.38 -19.62
C MET A 1 -16.91 -33.87 -19.55
N SER A 2 -16.15 -33.27 -18.64
CA SER A 2 -16.27 -31.89 -18.17
C SER A 2 -15.87 -30.86 -19.20
N SER A 3 -16.49 -29.68 -19.15
CA SER A 3 -15.81 -28.42 -19.47
C SER A 3 -16.52 -27.30 -18.71
N GLY A 4 -16.11 -27.10 -17.45
CA GLY A 4 -16.42 -25.87 -16.73
C GLY A 4 -15.51 -24.77 -17.27
N SER A 5 -16.09 -23.77 -17.92
CA SER A 5 -15.37 -22.56 -18.32
C SER A 5 -15.05 -21.75 -17.06
N SER A 6 -13.91 -22.01 -16.44
CA SER A 6 -13.34 -21.10 -15.47
C SER A 6 -12.82 -19.88 -16.22
N SER A 7 -13.59 -18.80 -16.17
CA SER A 7 -13.19 -17.46 -16.61
C SER A 7 -11.95 -17.02 -15.83
N SER A 8 -10.77 -17.37 -16.35
CA SER A 8 -9.48 -16.81 -15.94
C SER A 8 -9.36 -15.40 -16.49
N SER A 9 -10.08 -14.47 -15.90
CA SER A 9 -9.96 -13.06 -16.24
C SER A 9 -10.15 -12.25 -14.96
N LEU A 10 -9.17 -11.39 -14.65
CA LEU A 10 -9.11 -10.40 -13.56
C LEU A 10 -8.28 -10.71 -12.30
N ARG A 11 -7.41 -11.73 -12.25
CA ARG A 11 -6.39 -11.79 -11.17
C ARG A 11 -5.32 -10.68 -11.26
N GLY A 12 -5.31 -9.92 -12.35
CA GLY A 12 -4.41 -8.77 -12.57
C GLY A 12 -5.04 -7.40 -12.28
N ALA A 13 -6.30 -7.33 -11.84
CA ALA A 13 -6.95 -6.07 -11.48
C ALA A 13 -6.97 -5.93 -9.94
N ASN A 14 -5.90 -5.37 -9.38
CA ASN A 14 -5.76 -5.04 -7.96
C ASN A 14 -5.92 -6.24 -7.00
N ALA A 15 -4.97 -7.18 -7.03
CA ALA A 15 -4.80 -8.06 -5.87
C ALA A 15 -4.53 -7.18 -4.63
N GLU A 16 -5.47 -7.11 -3.71
CA GLU A 16 -5.36 -6.34 -2.46
C GLU A 16 -4.03 -6.68 -1.75
N TRP A 17 -3.40 -5.66 -1.18
CA TRP A 17 -2.16 -5.84 -0.42
C TRP A 17 -2.49 -6.46 0.93
N SER A 18 -1.98 -7.66 1.18
CA SER A 18 -2.10 -8.26 2.51
C SER A 18 -1.30 -7.47 3.54
N LYS A 19 -1.69 -7.55 4.82
CA LYS A 19 -0.95 -6.90 5.92
C LYS A 19 0.52 -7.30 5.95
N LYS A 20 0.83 -8.56 5.62
CA LYS A 20 2.20 -9.08 5.56
C LYS A 20 2.98 -8.46 4.40
N GLU A 21 2.40 -8.38 3.21
CA GLU A 21 3.03 -7.73 2.06
C GLU A 21 3.25 -6.24 2.31
N ASN A 22 2.25 -5.56 2.89
CA ASN A 22 2.36 -4.14 3.22
C ASN A 22 3.49 -3.88 4.22
N LYS A 23 3.63 -4.73 5.25
CA LYS A 23 4.73 -4.62 6.20
C LYS A 23 6.10 -4.80 5.52
N LEU A 24 6.25 -5.82 4.66
CA LEU A 24 7.49 -6.02 3.91
C LEU A 24 7.82 -4.85 2.98
N PHE A 25 6.78 -4.24 2.40
CA PHE A 25 6.92 -3.05 1.57
C PHE A 25 7.39 -1.84 2.39
N GLU A 26 6.78 -1.57 3.54
CA GLU A 26 7.21 -0.48 4.44
C GLU A 26 8.66 -0.68 4.92
N ASP A 27 9.01 -1.90 5.36
CA ASP A 27 10.37 -2.25 5.79
C ASP A 27 11.38 -2.04 4.63
N ALA A 28 11.02 -2.44 3.42
CA ALA A 28 11.85 -2.26 2.24
C ALA A 28 11.98 -0.77 1.83
N LEU A 29 10.92 0.04 1.95
CA LEU A 29 10.98 1.48 1.70
C LEU A 29 11.88 2.20 2.71
N ALA A 30 11.88 1.78 3.97
CA ALA A 30 12.74 2.33 5.01
C ALA A 30 14.22 2.07 4.71
N TYR A 31 14.52 0.90 4.14
CA TYR A 31 15.88 0.56 3.72
C TYR A 31 16.30 1.25 2.41
N TYR A 32 15.42 1.25 1.41
CA TYR A 32 15.64 1.91 0.11
C TYR A 32 14.98 3.28 0.10
N GLY A 33 15.70 4.28 0.62
CA GLY A 33 15.23 5.67 0.69
C GLY A 33 15.03 6.35 -0.67
N GLU A 34 14.51 7.57 -0.61
CA GLU A 34 14.33 8.44 -1.79
C GLU A 34 15.69 8.72 -2.47
N GLY A 35 15.71 8.69 -3.80
CA GLY A 35 16.95 8.84 -4.59
C GLY A 35 17.70 7.53 -4.87
N THR A 36 17.28 6.40 -4.30
CA THR A 36 17.86 5.08 -4.64
C THR A 36 17.63 4.76 -6.12
N PRO A 37 18.69 4.49 -6.93
CA PRO A 37 18.52 4.03 -8.31
C PRO A 37 17.79 2.69 -8.34
N ASP A 38 16.87 2.51 -9.28
CA ASP A 38 16.05 1.30 -9.43
C ASP A 38 15.29 0.90 -8.15
N ARG A 39 14.89 1.90 -7.34
CA ARG A 39 14.23 1.72 -6.04
C ARG A 39 13.13 0.66 -6.08
N TRP A 40 12.20 0.76 -7.02
CA TRP A 40 11.04 -0.14 -7.10
C TRP A 40 11.42 -1.58 -7.42
N LEU A 41 12.44 -1.78 -8.26
CA LEU A 41 12.96 -3.12 -8.55
C LEU A 41 13.62 -3.73 -7.31
N LYS A 42 14.37 -2.94 -6.55
CA LYS A 42 15.02 -3.37 -5.30
C LYS A 42 14.00 -3.71 -4.22
N VAL A 43 12.96 -2.88 -4.05
CA VAL A 43 11.86 -3.11 -3.11
C VAL A 43 11.10 -4.39 -3.48
N SER A 44 10.71 -4.54 -4.75
CA SER A 44 10.07 -5.76 -5.26
C SER A 44 10.88 -7.01 -4.93
N ARG A 45 12.20 -6.98 -5.16
CA ARG A 45 13.11 -8.10 -4.84
C ARG A 45 13.22 -8.36 -3.35
N ALA A 46 13.30 -7.32 -2.52
CA ALA A 46 13.37 -7.45 -1.06
C ALA A 46 12.09 -8.08 -0.46
N MET A 47 10.95 -7.85 -1.11
CA MET A 47 9.68 -8.51 -0.76
C MET A 47 9.59 -9.96 -1.30
N GLY A 48 10.67 -10.50 -1.87
CA GLY A 48 10.70 -11.85 -2.45
C GLY A 48 10.13 -11.94 -3.86
N GLY A 49 9.96 -10.81 -4.57
CA GLY A 49 9.43 -10.77 -5.93
C GLY A 49 7.95 -11.09 -6.04
N THR A 50 7.19 -11.03 -4.94
CA THR A 50 5.75 -11.31 -4.91
C THR A 50 4.93 -10.25 -5.65
N ARG A 51 5.46 -9.03 -5.77
CA ARG A 51 4.89 -7.90 -6.50
C ARG A 51 5.91 -7.37 -7.50
N THR A 52 5.43 -6.93 -8.65
CA THR A 52 6.26 -6.29 -9.68
C THR A 52 6.68 -4.89 -9.28
N ALA A 53 7.74 -4.35 -9.90
CA ALA A 53 8.18 -2.98 -9.66
C ALA A 53 7.08 -1.95 -9.93
N ASP A 54 6.25 -2.18 -10.96
CA ASP A 54 5.10 -1.35 -11.29
C ASP A 54 4.00 -1.39 -10.22
N GLU A 55 3.70 -2.56 -9.66
CA GLU A 55 2.74 -2.68 -8.55
C GLU A 55 3.22 -2.00 -7.28
N VAL A 56 4.52 -2.15 -6.97
CA VAL A 56 5.17 -1.48 -5.83
C VAL A 56 5.10 0.04 -6.00
N ARG A 57 5.41 0.55 -7.19
CA ARG A 57 5.34 2.00 -7.49
C ARG A 57 3.91 2.53 -7.32
N ARG A 58 2.91 1.86 -7.90
CA ARG A 58 1.51 2.28 -7.77
C ARG A 58 1.03 2.28 -6.32
N HIS A 59 1.45 1.28 -5.53
CA HIS A 59 1.12 1.23 -4.10
C HIS A 59 1.75 2.40 -3.31
N TYR A 60 3.00 2.75 -3.65
CA TYR A 60 3.66 3.93 -3.08
C TYR A 60 2.95 5.24 -3.43
N GLU A 61 2.52 5.41 -4.69
CA GLU A 61 1.79 6.62 -5.12
C GLU A 61 0.47 6.82 -4.35
N ILE A 62 -0.23 5.72 -4.04
CA ILE A 62 -1.43 5.74 -3.19
C ILE A 62 -1.07 6.17 -1.76
N LEU A 63 -0.05 5.54 -1.17
CA LEU A 63 0.42 5.87 0.18
C LEU A 63 0.83 7.35 0.31
N ASP A 64 1.59 7.86 -0.66
CA ASP A 64 2.01 9.27 -0.70
C ASP A 64 0.81 10.22 -0.84
N GLY A 65 -0.20 9.84 -1.62
CA GLY A 65 -1.47 10.56 -1.72
C GLY A 65 -2.22 10.64 -0.38
N ASP A 66 -2.32 9.52 0.34
CA ASP A 66 -2.98 9.45 1.65
C ASP A 66 -2.24 10.31 2.69
N ILE A 67 -0.90 10.28 2.71
CA ILE A 67 -0.07 11.12 3.59
C ILE A 67 -0.34 12.61 3.31
N LYS A 68 -0.30 13.02 2.02
CA LYS A 68 -0.58 14.40 1.63
C LYS A 68 -1.99 14.84 2.03
N LEU A 69 -2.98 13.94 1.95
CA LEU A 69 -4.34 14.23 2.38
C LEU A 69 -4.41 14.48 3.89
N ILE A 70 -3.73 13.66 4.69
CA ILE A 70 -3.63 13.82 6.15
C ILE A 70 -2.93 15.14 6.50
N GLU A 71 -1.77 15.42 5.88
CA GLU A 71 -0.99 16.64 6.13
C GLU A 71 -1.72 17.92 5.72
N SER A 72 -2.56 17.86 4.68
CA SER A 72 -3.37 18.99 4.22
C SER A 72 -4.49 19.39 5.20
N GLY A 73 -4.64 18.71 6.34
CA GLY A 73 -5.67 18.99 7.34
C GLY A 73 -7.10 18.73 6.85
N ARG A 74 -7.25 17.99 5.74
CA ARG A 74 -8.55 17.61 5.16
C ARG A 74 -9.20 16.42 5.83
N VAL A 75 -8.55 15.82 6.82
CA VAL A 75 -9.18 14.87 7.74
C VAL A 75 -9.78 15.70 8.87
N PRO A 76 -11.13 15.85 8.96
CA PRO A 76 -11.71 16.51 10.10
C PRO A 76 -11.33 15.74 11.37
N PHE A 77 -10.75 16.44 12.34
CA PHE A 77 -10.55 15.85 13.65
C PHE A 77 -11.90 15.37 14.18
N PRO A 78 -11.97 14.18 14.81
CA PRO A 78 -13.18 13.75 15.48
C PRO A 78 -13.60 14.82 16.48
N ASN A 79 -14.88 15.21 16.45
CA ASN A 79 -15.41 16.15 17.44
C ASN A 79 -15.55 15.41 18.77
N TYR A 80 -14.46 15.32 19.53
CA TYR A 80 -14.47 14.79 20.88
C TYR A 80 -15.22 15.79 21.76
N ASN A 81 -16.48 15.51 22.07
CA ASN A 81 -17.20 16.21 23.10
C ASN A 81 -16.50 15.94 24.45
N THR A 82 -15.60 16.83 24.85
CA THR A 82 -14.85 16.77 26.11
C THR A 82 -15.57 17.46 27.27
N GLN A 83 -16.80 17.96 27.07
CA GLN A 83 -17.63 18.44 28.18
C GLN A 83 -18.19 17.25 28.95
N GLY A 84 -17.45 16.79 29.97
CA GLY A 84 -18.06 16.10 31.12
C GLY A 84 -17.39 14.82 31.64
N ALA A 85 -16.27 14.35 31.08
CA ALA A 85 -15.64 13.10 31.52
C ALA A 85 -14.60 13.25 32.66
N TRP A 86 -14.69 14.33 33.45
CA TRP A 86 -13.94 14.49 34.69
C TRP A 86 -14.84 15.15 35.75
N ASN A 87 -15.68 14.35 36.39
CA ASN A 87 -16.26 14.63 37.71
C ASN A 87 -16.16 13.36 38.55
#